data_AF-A0A0A0DLS9-F1
#
_entry.id   AF-A0A0A0DLS9-F1
#
_cell.length_a   1.000
_cell.length_b   1.000
_cell.length_c   1.000
_cell.angle_alpha   90.00
_cell.angle_beta   90.00
_cell.angle_gamma   90.00
#
_symmetry.space_group_name_H-M   'P 1'
#
loop_
_entity.id
_entity.type
_entity.pdbx_description
1 polymer ?
#
loop_
_entity_poly.entity_id
_entity_poly.type
_entity_poly.pdbx_seq_one_letter_code
_entity_poly.pdbx_strand_id
1 'polypeptide(L)' 'MLEQAFTDKQYEHTILHSSQGWQYQHASYHQFLQFKGIKPSMSRKWKNPDNGMIESFFGI' A
#
# COMPACT_ATOMS: atom_id res chain seq x y z
N MET A 1 -0.82 -9.71 -10.91
CA MET A 1 -0.28 -9.43 -9.57
C MET A 1 -1.26 -8.64 -8.71
N LEU A 2 -1.61 -7.38 -9.01
CA LEU A 2 -2.62 -6.65 -8.21
C LEU A 2 -4.01 -7.29 -8.26
N GLU A 3 -4.52 -7.62 -9.45
CA GLU A 3 -5.84 -8.29 -9.56
C GLU A 3 -5.88 -9.68 -8.90
N GLN A 4 -4.73 -10.37 -8.84
CA GLN A 4 -4.58 -11.65 -8.16
C GLN A 4 -4.52 -11.49 -6.63
N ALA A 5 -3.95 -10.38 -6.15
CA ALA A 5 -3.85 -10.07 -4.73
C ALA A 5 -5.13 -9.47 -4.14
N PHE A 6 -5.94 -8.78 -4.98
CA PHE A 6 -7.18 -8.12 -4.58
C PHE A 6 -8.38 -8.77 -5.28
N THR A 7 -8.71 -9.99 -4.85
CA THR A 7 -9.76 -10.83 -5.44
C THR A 7 -11.17 -10.29 -5.23
N ASP A 8 -11.40 -9.59 -4.12
CA ASP A 8 -12.72 -9.05 -3.80
C ASP A 8 -13.03 -7.81 -4.65
N LYS A 9 -14.31 -7.56 -4.85
CA LYS A 9 -14.77 -6.37 -5.58
C LYS A 9 -14.43 -5.09 -4.83
N GLN A 10 -14.60 -5.08 -3.50
CA GLN A 10 -14.36 -3.91 -2.65
C GLN A 10 -13.81 -4.33 -1.28
N TYR A 11 -13.01 -3.43 -0.70
CA TYR A 11 -12.38 -3.56 0.61
C TYR A 11 -12.77 -2.36 1.48
N GLU A 12 -14.02 -2.33 1.93
CA GLU A 12 -14.52 -1.22 2.73
C GLU A 12 -13.71 -1.02 4.01
N HIS A 13 -13.57 0.24 4.43
CA HIS A 13 -12.82 0.63 5.64
C HIS A 13 -11.34 0.17 5.68
N THR A 14 -10.77 -0.22 4.54
CA THR A 14 -9.40 -0.73 4.47
C THR A 14 -8.41 0.38 4.15
N ILE A 15 -7.31 0.42 4.90
CA ILE A 15 -6.17 1.31 4.64
C ILE A 15 -4.99 0.44 4.23
N LEU A 16 -4.37 0.77 3.10
CA LEU A 16 -3.12 0.14 2.67
C LEU A 16 -1.97 1.12 2.92
N HIS A 17 -1.08 0.74 3.86
CA HIS A 17 0.12 1.51 4.17
C HIS A 17 1.32 0.96 3.41
N SER A 18 2.05 1.83 2.69
CA SER A 18 3.27 1.48 1.96
C SER A 18 4.40 2.45 2.24
N SER A 19 5.63 2.08 1.86
CA SER A 19 6.71 3.06 1.73
C SER A 19 6.46 4.02 0.57
N GLN A 20 7.26 5.08 0.45
CA GLN A 20 7.28 5.97 -0.71
C GLN A 20 8.13 5.42 -1.87
N GLY A 21 8.06 4.11 -2.14
CA GLY A 21 8.69 3.53 -3.32
C GLY A 21 8.07 4.08 -4.61
N TRP A 22 8.87 4.15 -5.69
CA TRP A 22 8.44 4.69 -6.99
C TRP A 22 7.11 4.10 -7.49
N GLN A 23 6.93 2.79 -7.37
CA GLN A 23 5.72 2.10 -7.81
C GLN A 23 4.45 2.57 -7.07
N TYR A 24 4.56 2.89 -5.77
CA TYR A 24 3.43 3.26 -4.94
C TYR A 24 3.01 4.73 -5.12
N GLN A 25 3.87 5.54 -5.73
CA GLN A 25 3.57 6.94 -6.05
C GLN A 25 2.84 7.11 -7.38
N HIS A 26 2.77 6.06 -8.20
CA HIS A 26 2.20 6.16 -9.54
C HIS A 26 0.68 6.36 -9.50
N ALA A 27 0.15 7.24 -10.35
CA ALA A 27 -1.27 7.57 -10.37
C ALA A 27 -2.18 6.35 -10.62
N SER A 28 -1.75 5.43 -11.50
CA SER A 28 -2.52 4.22 -11.79
C SER A 28 -2.66 3.30 -10.57
N TYR A 29 -1.66 3.27 -9.68
CA TYR A 29 -1.72 2.50 -8.45
C TYR A 29 -2.75 3.10 -7.48
N HIS A 30 -2.73 4.43 -7.31
CA HIS A 30 -3.72 5.13 -6.49
C HIS A 30 -5.14 4.96 -7.04
N GLN A 31 -5.33 5.05 -8.35
CA GLN A 31 -6.63 4.82 -9.00
C GLN A 31 -7.12 3.39 -8.78
N PHE A 32 -6.23 2.40 -8.91
CA PHE A 32 -6.56 1.01 -8.64
C PHE A 32 -7.04 0.81 -7.19
N LEU A 33 -6.33 1.37 -6.20
CA LEU A 33 -6.72 1.26 -4.80
C LEU A 33 -8.06 1.93 -4.52
N GLN A 34 -8.28 3.13 -5.05
CA GLN A 34 -9.55 3.85 -4.91
C GLN A 34 -10.72 3.09 -5.53
N PHE A 35 -10.52 2.50 -6.71
CA PHE A 35 -11.53 1.65 -7.37
C PHE A 35 -11.91 0.44 -6.51
N LYS A 36 -10.96 -0.13 -5.78
CA LYS A 36 -11.17 -1.22 -4.81
C LYS A 36 -11.71 -0.76 -3.45
N GLY A 37 -11.95 0.54 -3.24
CA GLY A 37 -12.41 1.09 -1.96
C GLY A 37 -11.33 1.21 -0.88
N ILE A 38 -10.05 1.06 -1.26
CA ILE A 38 -8.91 1.10 -0.35
C ILE A 38 -8.37 2.53 -0.24
N LYS A 39 -8.17 2.98 1.00
CA LYS A 39 -7.51 4.27 1.27
C LYS A 39 -5.99 4.09 1.27
N PRO A 40 -5.24 4.71 0.34
CA PRO A 40 -3.78 4.66 0.38
C PRO A 40 -3.21 5.49 1.53
N SER A 41 -2.16 4.99 2.17
CA SER A 41 -1.36 5.66 3.18
C SER A 41 0.12 5.39 2.89
N MET A 42 0.98 6.39 3.07
CA MET A 42 2.42 6.23 2.80
C MET A 42 3.26 6.76 3.96
N SER A 43 4.40 6.12 4.22
CA SER A 43 5.36 6.58 5.22
C SER A 43 5.96 7.93 4.85
N ARG A 44 6.62 8.60 5.81
CA ARG A 44 7.36 9.83 5.53
C ARG A 44 8.57 9.57 4.63
N LYS A 45 8.87 10.54 3.77
CA LYS A 45 10.09 10.52 2.94
C LYS A 45 11.31 10.31 3.83
N TRP A 46 12.19 9.38 3.45
CA TRP A 46 13.47 9.09 4.14
C TRP A 46 13.39 8.58 5.59
N LYS A 47 12.21 8.44 6.20
CA LYS A 47 12.07 7.96 7.59
C LYS A 47 11.17 6.74 7.66
N ASN A 48 11.76 5.64 8.11
CA ASN A 48 11.20 4.30 8.05
C ASN A 48 10.64 3.70 9.36
N PRO A 49 10.48 4.41 10.51
CA PRO A 49 9.97 3.74 11.71
C PRO A 49 8.55 3.21 11.50
N ASP A 50 7.79 3.84 10.60
CA ASP A 50 6.42 3.46 10.26
C ASP A 50 6.36 2.13 9.46
N ASN A 51 7.46 1.71 8.83
CA ASN A 51 7.58 0.45 8.05
C ASN A 51 8.24 -0.68 8.85
N GLY A 52 8.70 -0.41 10.08
CA GLY A 52 9.52 -1.36 10.83
C GLY A 52 8.86 -2.72 11.04
N MET A 53 7.52 -2.76 11.21
CA MET A 53 6.81 -4.04 11.41
C MET A 53 6.90 -4.97 10.20
N ILE A 54 6.76 -4.43 8.98
CA ILE A 54 6.84 -5.26 7.77
C ILE A 54 8.29 -5.64 7.46
N GLU A 55 9.25 -4.78 7.79
CA GLU A 55 10.69 -5.07 7.63
C GLU A 55 11.15 -6.18 8.59
N SER A 56 10.74 -6.12 9.85
CA SER A 56 11.00 -7.18 10.83
C SER A 56 10.36 -8.50 10.43
N PHE A 57 9.18 -8.48 9.80
CA PHE A 57 8.55 -9.69 9.26
C PHE A 57 9.40 -10.35 8.16
N PHE A 58 10.07 -9.56 7.33
CA PHE A 58 10.97 -10.05 6.27
C PHE A 58 12.42 -10.27 6.73
N GLY A 59 12.70 -10.14 8.04
CA GLY A 59 13.96 -10.59 8.65
C GLY A 59 15.17 -9.70 8.37
N ILE A 60 14.95 -8.40 8.13
CA ILE A 60 16.04 -7.40 8.18
C ILE A 60 16.26 -6.97 9.64
#